data_AF-A0A6L4YMI6-F1
#
_entry.id   AF-A0A6L4YMI6-F1
#
_cell.length_a   1.000
_cell.length_b   1.000
_cell.length_c   1.000
_cell.angle_alpha   90.00
_cell.angle_beta   90.00
_cell.angle_gamma   90.00
#
_symmetry.space_group_name_H-M   'P 1'
#
loop_
_entity.id
_entity.type
_entity.pdbx_description
1 polymer ?
#
loop_
_entity_poly.entity_id
_entity_poly.type
_entity_poly.pdbx_seq_one_letter_code
_entity_poly.pdbx_strand_id
1 'polypeptide(L)'
;MTSAALGASTSQVEVTNISQHGFWLLLADEELFLPFSEFPWFRDVAVGKILHVELPSSNHLYWPDLDVDLAVESIRHPERFPLVSRVST
;
A
#
# COMPACT_ATOMS: atom_id res chain seq x y z
N MET A 1 33.21 10.43 14.79
CA MET A 1 32.63 9.48 13.82
C MET A 1 31.84 10.30 12.83
N THR A 2 32.19 10.26 11.55
CA THR A 2 31.52 11.03 10.51
C THR A 2 30.62 10.06 9.75
N SER A 3 29.30 10.18 9.91
CA SER A 3 28.37 9.40 9.11
C SER A 3 28.48 9.87 7.66
N ALA A 4 28.75 8.93 6.74
CA ALA A 4 28.67 9.18 5.31
C ALA A 4 27.22 9.52 4.91
N ALA A 5 27.08 10.30 3.85
CA ALA A 5 25.81 10.84 3.36
C ALA A 5 24.72 9.76 3.24
N LEU A 6 23.50 10.13 3.67
CA LEU A 6 22.29 9.31 3.58
C LEU A 6 22.13 8.80 2.15
N GLY A 7 22.02 7.47 2.00
CA GLY A 7 21.77 6.83 0.70
C GLY A 7 20.54 7.44 0.05
N ALA A 8 20.62 7.66 -1.27
CA ALA A 8 19.48 8.14 -2.04
C ALA A 8 18.26 7.24 -1.79
N SER A 9 17.10 7.82 -1.50
CA SER A 9 15.84 7.08 -1.41
C SER A 9 15.56 6.45 -2.76
N THR A 10 15.94 5.17 -2.93
CA THR A 10 15.81 4.45 -4.21
C THR A 10 14.40 3.97 -4.47
N SER A 11 13.55 3.94 -3.44
CA SER A 11 12.20 3.39 -3.50
C SER A 11 11.19 4.52 -3.59
N GLN A 12 10.51 4.64 -4.74
CA GLN A 12 9.37 5.56 -4.89
C GLN A 12 8.17 5.13 -4.07
N VAL A 13 8.11 3.85 -3.71
CA VAL A 13 7.11 3.23 -2.86
C VAL A 13 7.76 2.18 -1.96
N GLU A 14 7.41 2.15 -0.68
CA GLU A 14 7.92 1.18 0.29
C GLU A 14 6.90 0.90 1.38
N VAL A 15 6.81 -0.36 1.84
CA VAL A 15 6.04 -0.70 3.04
C VAL A 15 6.92 -0.49 4.28
N THR A 16 6.56 0.46 5.13
CA THR A 16 7.39 0.87 6.29
C THR A 16 7.09 0.09 7.56
N ASN A 17 5.85 -0.39 7.73
CA ASN A 17 5.43 -1.13 8.93
C ASN A 17 4.20 -2.00 8.64
N ILE A 18 4.13 -3.18 9.26
CA ILE A 18 2.97 -4.08 9.20
C ILE A 18 2.53 -4.40 10.64
N SER A 19 1.23 -4.26 10.89
CA SER A 19 0.60 -4.52 12.18
C SER A 19 -0.61 -5.45 12.03
N GLN A 20 -1.21 -5.87 13.14
CA GLN A 20 -2.46 -6.65 13.13
C GLN A 20 -3.66 -5.93 12.49
N HIS A 21 -3.60 -4.61 12.35
CA HIS A 21 -4.71 -3.78 11.83
C HIS A 21 -4.56 -3.43 10.35
N GLY A 22 -3.36 -3.57 9.79
CA GLY A 22 -3.02 -3.05 8.48
C GLY A 22 -1.53 -2.74 8.38
N PHE A 23 -1.14 -2.06 7.31
CA PHE A 23 0.24 -1.69 7.05
C PHE A 23 0.38 -0.25 6.57
N TRP A 24 1.58 0.30 6.76
CA TRP A 24 1.96 1.63 6.30
C TRP A 24 2.75 1.51 5.01
N LEU A 25 2.46 2.42 4.09
CA LEU A 25 3.08 2.55 2.79
C LEU A 25 3.62 3.97 2.67
N LEU A 26 4.94 4.12 2.53
CA LEU A 26 5.56 5.38 2.13
C LEU A 26 5.49 5.50 0.62
N LEU A 27 4.77 6.49 0.12
CA LEU A 27 4.67 6.84 -1.29
C LEU A 27 5.29 8.23 -1.48
N ALA A 28 6.44 8.29 -2.16
CA ALA A 28 7.29 9.48 -2.20
C ALA A 28 7.61 10.00 -0.77
N ASP A 29 6.97 11.08 -0.32
CA ASP A 29 7.17 11.70 0.99
C ASP A 29 5.91 11.61 1.88
N GLU A 30 4.92 10.81 1.49
CA GLU A 30 3.64 10.65 2.19
C GLU A 30 3.48 9.23 2.74
N GLU A 31 3.13 9.09 4.03
CA GLU A 31 2.75 7.81 4.62
C GLU A 31 1.23 7.59 4.50
N LEU A 32 0.86 6.49 3.87
CA LEU A 32 -0.51 6.03 3.71
C LEU A 32 -0.73 4.77 4.55
N PHE A 33 -1.81 4.75 5.33
CA PHE A 33 -2.20 3.57 6.09
C PHE A 33 -3.25 2.77 5.33
N LEU A 34 -3.00 1.47 5.16
CA LEU A 34 -3.91 0.52 4.53
C LEU A 34 -4.49 -0.41 5.61
N PRO A 35 -5.68 -0.12 6.15
CA PRO A 35 -6.30 -0.98 7.15
C PRO A 35 -6.87 -2.26 6.53
N PHE A 36 -6.65 -3.41 7.17
CA PHE A 36 -7.21 -4.71 6.77
C PHE A 36 -8.74 -4.78 6.91
N SER A 37 -9.39 -3.78 7.50
CA SER A 37 -10.86 -3.65 7.48
C SER A 37 -11.37 -3.16 6.13
N GLU A 38 -10.59 -2.37 5.41
CA GLU A 38 -10.93 -1.84 4.09
C GLU A 38 -10.29 -2.67 2.99
N PHE A 39 -9.07 -3.18 3.21
CA PHE A 39 -8.31 -3.99 2.27
C PHE A 39 -8.10 -5.42 2.80
N PRO A 40 -9.17 -6.24 2.94
CA PRO A 40 -9.11 -7.51 3.66
C PRO A 40 -8.24 -8.58 2.98
N TRP A 41 -8.00 -8.47 1.67
CA TRP A 41 -7.16 -9.39 0.91
C TRP A 41 -5.69 -9.40 1.34
N PHE A 42 -5.22 -8.39 2.09
CA PHE A 42 -3.87 -8.39 2.65
C PHE A 42 -3.77 -9.03 4.04
N ARG A 43 -4.89 -9.41 4.68
CA ARG A 43 -4.87 -9.86 6.09
C ARG A 43 -4.08 -11.14 6.32
N ASP A 44 -4.23 -12.11 5.44
CA ASP A 44 -3.72 -13.49 5.64
C ASP A 44 -2.65 -13.89 4.60
N VAL A 45 -2.01 -12.90 3.98
CA VAL A 45 -0.96 -13.14 2.98
C VAL A 45 0.43 -13.06 3.60
N ALA A 46 1.39 -13.77 3.00
CA ALA A 46 2.77 -13.75 3.48
C ALA A 46 3.35 -12.33 3.40
N VAL A 47 4.05 -11.91 4.45
CA VAL A 47 4.67 -10.57 4.55
C VAL A 47 5.52 -10.25 3.32
N GLY A 48 6.30 -11.20 2.80
CA GLY A 48 7.10 -11.00 1.59
C GLY A 48 6.29 -10.55 0.38
N LYS A 49 5.04 -11.00 0.25
CA LYS A 49 4.13 -10.57 -0.82
C LYS A 49 3.61 -9.15 -0.61
N ILE A 50 3.39 -8.72 0.64
CA ILE A 50 2.99 -7.34 0.97
C ILE A 50 4.14 -6.38 0.69
N LEU A 51 5.37 -6.79 0.98
CA LEU A 51 6.56 -5.97 0.74
C LEU A 51 6.88 -5.80 -0.75
N HIS A 52 6.42 -6.71 -1.61
CA HIS A 52 6.63 -6.64 -3.06
C HIS A 52 5.57 -5.74 -3.72
N VAL A 53 5.68 -4.44 -3.48
CA VAL A 53 4.85 -3.40 -4.08
C VAL A 53 5.59 -2.71 -5.23
N GLU A 54 4.88 -2.48 -6.32
CA GLU A 54 5.33 -1.70 -7.47
C GLU A 54 4.47 -0.44 -7.63
N LEU A 55 5.06 0.58 -8.25
CA LEU A 55 4.36 1.82 -8.63
C LEU A 55 4.42 1.99 -10.17
N PRO A 56 3.61 1.24 -10.96
CA PRO A 56 3.61 1.37 -12.42
C PRO A 56 3.27 2.77 -12.92
N SER A 57 2.53 3.54 -12.12
CA SER A 57 2.26 4.96 -12.38
C SER A 57 2.08 5.71 -11.06
N SER A 58 2.21 7.04 -11.09
CA SER A 58 2.11 7.89 -9.89
C SER A 58 0.80 7.74 -9.10
N ASN A 59 -0.25 7.18 -9.71
CA ASN A 59 -1.56 7.02 -9.08
C ASN A 59 -2.02 5.56 -8.93
N HIS A 60 -1.18 4.58 -9.31
CA HIS A 60 -1.52 3.16 -9.25
C HIS A 60 -0.41 2.34 -8.61
N LEU A 61 -0.79 1.61 -7.57
CA LEU A 61 0.01 0.63 -6.85
C LEU A 61 -0.34 -0.75 -7.37
N TYR A 62 0.66 -1.62 -7.47
CA TYR A 62 0.45 -3.00 -7.89
C TYR A 62 1.25 -3.96 -7.02
N TRP A 63 0.58 -5.03 -6.57
CA TRP A 63 1.19 -6.15 -5.87
C TRP A 63 1.18 -7.38 -6.79
N PRO A 64 2.24 -7.62 -7.59
CA PRO A 64 2.27 -8.69 -8.58
C PRO A 64 2.07 -10.08 -7.98
N ASP A 65 2.59 -10.34 -6.78
CA ASP A 65 2.47 -11.65 -6.12
C ASP A 65 1.07 -11.97 -5.57
N LEU A 66 0.21 -10.95 -5.53
CA LEU A 66 -1.17 -11.01 -5.06
C LEU A 66 -2.18 -10.79 -6.19
N ASP A 67 -1.72 -10.31 -7.35
CA ASP A 67 -2.55 -9.83 -8.45
C ASP A 67 -3.57 -8.76 -7.98
N VAL A 68 -3.08 -7.82 -7.17
CA VAL A 68 -3.89 -6.73 -6.59
C VAL A 68 -3.41 -5.40 -7.13
N ASP A 69 -4.30 -4.64 -7.75
CA ASP A 69 -4.09 -3.23 -8.11
C ASP A 69 -4.89 -2.30 -7.19
N LEU A 70 -4.29 -1.17 -6.80
CA LEU A 70 -4.97 -0.12 -6.02
C LEU A 70 -4.68 1.25 -6.59
N ALA A 71 -5.73 2.06 -6.72
CA ALA A 71 -5.56 3.48 -6.98
C ALA A 71 -5.16 4.19 -5.68
N VAL A 72 -4.17 5.07 -5.73
CA VAL A 72 -3.75 5.88 -4.57
C VAL A 72 -4.93 6.67 -4.00
N GLU A 73 -5.80 7.18 -4.86
CA GLU A 73 -7.02 7.89 -4.46
C GLU A 73 -8.00 7.01 -3.68
N SER A 74 -8.04 5.69 -3.90
CA SER A 74 -8.90 4.79 -3.10
C SER A 74 -8.39 4.59 -1.68
N ILE A 75 -7.09 4.83 -1.43
CA ILE A 75 -6.49 4.76 -0.10
C ILE A 75 -6.70 6.08 0.64
N ARG A 76 -6.57 7.21 -0.07
CA ARG A 76 -6.79 8.56 0.50
C ARG A 76 -8.26 8.85 0.78
N HIS A 77 -9.14 8.34 -0.07
CA HIS A 77 -10.58 8.60 -0.04
C HIS A 77 -11.40 7.31 -0.20
N PRO A 78 -11.30 6.36 0.74
CA PRO A 78 -12.00 5.08 0.66
C PRO A 78 -13.53 5.23 0.55
N GLU A 79 -14.09 6.31 1.08
CA GLU A 79 -15.52 6.65 0.98
C GLU A 79 -16.00 6.86 -0.46
N ARG A 80 -15.10 7.22 -1.39
CA ARG A 80 -15.41 7.41 -2.82
C ARG A 80 -15.38 6.09 -3.59
N PHE A 81 -14.79 5.05 -3.02
CA PHE A 81 -14.60 3.74 -3.64
C PHE A 81 -15.05 2.62 -2.70
N PRO A 82 -16.35 2.56 -2.33
CA PRO A 82 -16.83 1.51 -1.46
C PRO A 82 -16.60 0.15 -2.12
N LEU A 83 -15.74 -0.67 -1.51
CA LEU A 83 -15.37 -2.02 -1.96
C LEU A 83 -16.48 -3.05 -1.74
N VAL A 84 -17.72 -2.59 -1.69
CA VAL A 84 -18.93 -3.38 -1.49
C VAL A 84 -19.75 -3.25 -2.77
N SER A 85 -19.88 -4.35 -3.53
CA SER A 85 -20.86 -4.40 -4.60
C SER A 85 -22.25 -4.23 -3.98
N ARG A 86 -22.86 -3.06 -4.14
CA ARG A 86 -24.27 -2.88 -3.80
C ARG A 86 -25.09 -3.71 -4.78
N VAL A 87 -25.48 -4.91 -4.36
CA VAL A 87 -26.53 -5.64 -5.05
C VAL A 87 -27.81 -4.87 -4.78
N SER A 88 -28.26 -4.07 -5.75
CA SER A 88 -29.59 -3.48 -5.72
C SER A 88 -30.60 -4.63 -5.70
N THR A 89 -31.36 -4.75 -4.60
CA THR A 89 -32.54 -5.63 -4.52
C THR A 89 -33.78 -4.78 -4.72
#